data_AF-A0A1C5VJT7-F1
#
_entry.id   AF-A0A1C5VJT7-F1
#
_cell.length_a   1.000
_cell.length_b   1.000
_cell.length_c   1.000
_cell.angle_alpha   90.00
_cell.angle_beta   90.00
_cell.angle_gamma   90.00
#
_symmetry.space_group_name_H-M   'P 1'
#
loop_
_entity.id
_entity.type
_entity.pdbx_description
1 polymer ?
#
loop_
_entity_poly.entity_id
_entity_poly.type
_entity_poly.pdbx_seq_one_letter_code
_entity_poly.pdbx_strand_id
1 'polypeptide(L)' 'MNRFDLLKQTNTDLAARIIIEFGKRFHDNPEALVEHLESKITEEDLRRINDAGRKEGLRPIVFIP' A
#
# COMPACT_ATOMS: atom_id res chain seq x y z
N MET A 1 10.73 1.52 -4.02
CA MET A 1 9.28 1.80 -3.90
C MET A 1 8.84 1.66 -2.45
N ASN A 2 8.24 2.70 -1.87
CA ASN A 2 7.64 2.64 -0.53
C ASN A 2 6.10 2.46 -0.62
N ARG A 3 5.42 2.34 0.52
CA ARG A 3 3.96 2.14 0.55
C ARG A 3 3.20 3.33 -0.02
N PHE A 4 3.74 4.54 0.14
CA PHE A 4 3.18 5.73 -0.48
C PHE A 4 3.25 5.70 -2.01
N ASP A 5 4.32 5.17 -2.60
CA ASP A 5 4.43 4.98 -4.04
C ASP A 5 3.36 4.05 -4.58
N LEU A 6 3.04 2.95 -3.87
CA LEU A 6 1.92 2.09 -4.26
C LEU A 6 0.57 2.78 -4.14
N LEU A 7 0.37 3.57 -3.08
CA LEU A 7 -0.87 4.33 -2.90
C LEU A 7 -1.11 5.29 -4.08
N LYS A 8 -0.06 5.96 -4.57
CA LYS A 8 -0.17 6.84 -5.75
C LYS A 8 -0.53 6.10 -7.05
N GLN A 9 -0.24 4.81 -7.14
CA GLN A 9 -0.53 4.00 -8.33
C GLN A 9 -1.94 3.40 -8.32
N THR A 10 -2.69 3.55 -7.22
CA THR A 10 -4.03 2.99 -7.11
C THR A 10 -5.12 3.91 -7.65
N ASN A 11 -6.30 3.36 -7.93
CA ASN A 11 -7.44 4.15 -8.35
C ASN A 11 -8.00 5.00 -7.19
N THR A 12 -8.72 6.07 -7.52
CA THR A 12 -9.22 7.04 -6.53
C THR A 12 -10.12 6.41 -5.47
N ASP A 13 -10.98 5.45 -5.85
CA ASP A 13 -11.89 4.78 -4.90
C ASP A 13 -11.12 3.97 -3.85
N LEU A 14 -10.10 3.22 -4.28
CA LEU A 14 -9.28 2.43 -3.36
C LEU A 14 -8.39 3.34 -2.51
N ALA A 15 -7.83 4.40 -3.10
CA ALA A 15 -7.04 5.38 -2.37
C ALA A 15 -7.85 6.01 -1.23
N ALA A 16 -9.09 6.42 -1.52
CA ALA A 16 -9.98 7.03 -0.52
C ALA A 16 -10.27 6.07 0.65
N ARG A 17 -10.56 4.80 0.35
CA ARG A 17 -10.80 3.77 1.38
C ARG A 17 -9.57 3.55 2.26
N ILE A 18 -8.38 3.45 1.65
CA ILE A 18 -7.12 3.26 2.39
C ILE A 18 -6.84 4.47 3.30
N ILE A 19 -7.01 5.70 2.79
CA ILE A 19 -6.80 6.92 3.58
C ILE A 19 -7.74 6.96 4.79
N ILE A 20 -9.01 6.61 4.62
CA ILE A 20 -9.99 6.55 5.73
C ILE A 20 -9.55 5.53 6.79
N GLU A 21 -9.14 4.33 6.38
CA GLU A 21 -8.68 3.29 7.31
C GLU A 21 -7.38 3.68 8.02
N PHE A 22 -6.44 4.33 7.33
CA PHE A 22 -5.26 4.90 7.95
C PHE A 22 -5.59 6.00 8.95
N GLY A 23 -6.53 6.89 8.61
CA GLY A 23 -7.01 7.92 9.52
C GLY A 23 -7.60 7.35 10.81
N LYS A 24 -8.30 6.21 10.75
CA LYS A 24 -8.78 5.49 11.95
C LYS A 24 -7.64 4.84 12.73
N ARG A 25 -6.74 4.15 12.01
CA ARG A 25 -5.67 3.34 12.62
C ARG A 25 -4.60 4.18 13.31
N PHE A 26 -4.27 5.33 12.75
CA PHE A 26 -3.21 6.23 13.23
C PHE A 26 -3.77 7.54 13.79
N HIS A 27 -5.04 7.54 14.23
CA HIS A 27 -5.74 8.76 14.67
C HIS A 27 -5.03 9.51 15.81
N ASP A 28 -4.30 8.79 16.65
CA ASP A 28 -3.58 9.28 17.83
C ASP A 28 -2.06 9.45 17.59
N ASN A 29 -1.54 9.01 16.45
CA ASN A 29 -0.12 9.05 16.14
C ASN A 29 0.14 9.29 14.63
N PRO A 30 0.05 10.56 14.18
CA PRO A 30 0.33 10.94 12.80
C PRO A 30 1.76 10.61 12.34
N GLU A 31 2.74 10.68 13.22
CA GLU A 31 4.15 10.38 12.90
C GLU A 31 4.31 8.90 12.51
N ALA A 32 3.63 7.99 13.22
CA ALA A 32 3.63 6.56 12.88
C ALA A 32 3.00 6.28 11.51
N LEU A 33 2.03 7.09 11.06
CA LEU A 33 1.48 6.98 9.71
C LEU A 33 2.53 7.37 8.66
N VAL A 34 3.26 8.46 8.89
CA VAL A 34 4.34 8.90 7.98
C VAL A 34 5.40 7.82 7.87
N GLU A 35 5.89 7.30 9.00
CA GLU A 35 6.88 6.22 9.03
C GLU A 35 6.37 4.96 8.31
N HIS A 36 5.10 4.60 8.52
CA HIS A 36 4.48 3.45 7.85
C HIS A 36 4.45 3.61 6.33
N LEU A 37 4.14 4.81 5.84
CA LEU A 37 4.05 5.14 4.42
C LEU A 37 5.43 5.21 3.75
N GLU A 38 6.43 5.74 4.44
CA GLU A 38 7.81 5.88 3.96
C GLU A 38 8.59 4.57 4.00
N SER A 39 8.18 3.64 4.86
CA SER A 39 8.77 2.30 4.96
C SER A 39 8.79 1.59 3.61
N LYS A 40 9.95 0.98 3.31
CA LYS A 40 10.13 0.18 2.09
C LYS A 40 9.18 -1.00 2.08
N ILE A 41 8.69 -1.31 0.88
CA ILE A 41 7.93 -2.54 0.65
C ILE A 41 8.92 -3.68 0.58
N THR A 42 8.67 -4.71 1.38
CA THR A 42 9.47 -5.94 1.36
C THR A 42 9.06 -6.82 0.19
N GLU A 43 9.93 -7.77 -0.20
CA GLU A 43 9.54 -8.78 -1.19
C GLU A 43 8.34 -9.61 -0.74
N GLU A 44 8.20 -9.85 0.57
CA GLU A 44 7.04 -10.54 1.12
C GLU A 44 5.75 -9.74 0.97
N ASP A 45 5.80 -8.42 1.22
CA ASP A 45 4.66 -7.53 1.00
C ASP A 45 4.24 -7.55 -0.48
N LEU A 46 5.21 -7.47 -1.41
CA LEU A 46 4.93 -7.59 -2.85
C LEU A 46 4.33 -8.95 -3.22
N ARG A 47 4.85 -10.04 -2.66
CA ARG A 47 4.31 -11.39 -2.90
C ARG A 47 2.85 -11.47 -2.45
N ARG A 48 2.53 -10.97 -1.25
CA ARG A 48 1.16 -10.95 -0.72
C ARG A 48 0.22 -10.12 -1.59
N ILE A 49 0.66 -8.95 -2.06
CA ILE A 49 -0.12 -8.09 -2.95
C ILE A 49 -0.35 -8.78 -4.30
N ASN A 50 0.68 -9.42 -4.87
CA ASN A 50 0.57 -10.16 -6.12
C ASN A 50 -0.33 -11.39 -6.01
N ASP A 51 -0.28 -12.11 -4.89
CA ASP A 51 -1.15 -13.26 -4.63
C ASP A 51 -2.62 -12.82 -4.49
N ALA A 52 -2.88 -11.69 -3.85
CA ALA A 52 -4.21 -11.09 -3.78
C ALA A 52 -4.70 -10.66 -5.17
N GLY A 53 -3.87 -9.92 -5.93
CA GLY A 53 -4.21 -9.47 -7.27
C GLY A 53 -4.46 -10.63 -8.25
N ARG A 54 -3.72 -11.73 -8.15
CA ARG A 54 -3.96 -12.93 -8.97
C ARG A 54 -5.34 -13.52 -8.77
N LYS A 55 -5.88 -13.52 -7.54
CA LYS A 55 -7.25 -13.99 -7.25
C LYS A 55 -8.31 -13.13 -7.94
N GLU A 56 -7.98 -11.89 -8.25
CA GLU A 56 -8.84 -10.92 -8.92
C GLU A 56 -8.51 -10.75 -10.42
N GLY A 57 -7.60 -11.57 -10.97
CA GLY A 57 -7.21 -11.51 -12.39
C GLY A 57 -6.29 -10.34 -12.74
N LEU A 58 -5.68 -9.68 -11.76
CA LEU A 58 -4.76 -8.56 -11.95
C LEU A 58 -3.35 -9.04 -12.30
N ARG A 59 -2.62 -8.20 -13.07
CA ARG A 59 -1.21 -8.47 -13.39
C ARG A 59 -0.34 -8.23 -12.16
N PRO A 60 0.73 -9.03 -11.98
CA PRO A 60 1.63 -8.84 -10.85
C PRO A 60 2.38 -7.51 -10.95
N ILE A 61 2.53 -6.84 -9.82
CA ILE A 61 3.44 -5.73 -9.61
C ILE A 61 4.86 -6.30 -9.60
N VAL A 62 5.70 -5.82 -10.51
CA VAL A 62 7.10 -6.23 -10.64
C VAL A 62 7.99 -5.16 -10.03
N PHE A 63 8.88 -5.55 -9.12
CA PHE A 63 9.91 -4.67 -8.59
C PHE A 63 11.02 -4.50 -9.63
N ILE A 64 11.28 -3.28 -10.06
CA ILE A 64 12.51 -2.93 -10.79
C ILE A 64 13.36 -2.13 -9.79
N PRO A 65 14.56 -2.63 -9.41
CA PRO A 65 15.44 -1.95 -8.45
C PRO A 65 15.82 -0.53 -8.88
#